data_AF-A0A7T4B694-F1
#
_entry.id   AF-A0A7T4B694-F1
#
_cell.length_a   1.000
_cell.length_b   1.000
_cell.length_c   1.000
_cell.angle_alpha   90.00
_cell.angle_beta   90.00
_cell.angle_gamma   90.00
#
_symmetry.space_group_name_H-M   'P 1'
#
loop_
_entity.id
_entity.type
_entity.pdbx_description
1 polymer ?
#
loop_
_entity_poly.entity_id
_entity_poly.type
_entity_poly.pdbx_seq_one_letter_code
_entity_poly.pdbx_strand_id
1 'polypeptide(L)'
;MARQLRIKKPAWATWLRGHLLADNLPATLCAAALMGLAGALATVIFRELLGWIQMVLGGVDSPHGMVSLARGMSLWERFLLPAAGGAIAGLILQAAARRLPPRGAADYMEAIAIGRGVIGFRQTVARSISSLFSIGSGASIGREGPMVQLAAMFSSLSGRYLVLPPRHLRLLVACGATAGITAAYNAPIAGALFISEIVYGAISSATLVPLVVSSVVANIVTRQILHYDAVFHMPPFEFVSGWEVVNYLGLGLIAGMVAPQFLRFLDGSKALFRRLTLPLWAKMALGGLVVGALSVFKPEVWGNGYSVVNSMLHTEWAWQAVAAILLFKIVATGASVGSGAIGGVFTPTLFVGAAVGALYGSGLHALFPAGDLSAVSSYAVVGMGALLAATTYAPLMSILMIFEMTLSYEVMLPLMLACITGFVIAQRIRPDSVYAKSLASNRIAREALRAAPLPADKIKDA
;
A
#
# COMPACT_ATOMS: atom_id res chain seq x y z
N MET A 1 24.11 39.91 0.74
CA MET A 1 23.78 40.11 -0.69
C MET A 1 23.45 38.76 -1.32
N ALA A 2 22.21 38.28 -1.18
CA ALA A 2 21.78 36.97 -1.66
C ALA A 2 21.59 37.02 -3.18
N ARG A 3 22.51 36.41 -3.94
CA ARG A 3 22.43 36.26 -5.39
C ARG A 3 21.22 35.37 -5.70
N GLN A 4 20.05 35.99 -5.93
CA GLN A 4 18.90 35.28 -6.49
C GLN A 4 19.31 34.79 -7.87
N LEU A 5 19.73 33.53 -7.97
CA LEU A 5 19.83 32.80 -9.22
C LEU A 5 18.42 32.69 -9.80
N ARG A 6 18.01 33.74 -10.50
CA ARG A 6 16.75 33.83 -11.22
C ARG A 6 16.92 32.99 -12.47
N ILE A 7 16.84 31.66 -12.30
CA ILE A 7 16.76 30.72 -13.41
C ILE A 7 15.56 31.16 -14.25
N LYS A 8 15.82 31.76 -15.41
CA LYS A 8 14.78 32.17 -16.36
C LYS A 8 14.05 30.90 -16.78
N LYS A 9 12.86 30.69 -16.24
CA LYS A 9 12.00 29.58 -16.65
C LYS A 9 11.41 29.88 -18.03
N PRO A 10 11.15 28.85 -18.84
CA PRO A 10 10.52 29.04 -20.13
C PRO A 10 9.11 29.66 -19.96
N ALA A 11 8.68 30.45 -20.94
CA ALA A 11 7.45 31.23 -20.89
C ALA A 11 6.19 30.38 -20.58
N TRP A 12 6.14 29.16 -21.11
CA TRP A 12 5.05 28.20 -20.86
C TRP A 12 4.96 27.80 -19.38
N ALA A 13 6.09 27.66 -18.67
CA ALA A 13 6.12 27.24 -17.27
C ALA A 13 5.65 28.38 -16.35
N THR A 14 5.98 29.63 -16.68
CA THR A 14 5.45 30.81 -15.98
C THR A 14 3.96 31.01 -16.24
N TRP A 15 3.49 30.77 -17.47
CA TRP A 15 2.08 30.83 -17.83
C TRP A 15 1.25 29.78 -17.08
N LEU A 16 1.70 28.52 -17.08
CA LEU A 16 1.04 27.41 -16.39
C LEU A 16 1.00 27.64 -14.87
N ARG A 17 2.11 28.12 -14.30
CA ARG A 17 2.17 28.50 -12.88
C ARG A 17 1.13 29.58 -12.55
N GLY A 18 0.99 30.60 -13.40
CA GLY A 18 0.01 31.66 -13.20
C GLY A 18 -1.43 31.14 -13.12
N HIS A 19 -1.80 30.24 -14.03
CA HIS A 19 -3.16 29.65 -14.06
C HIS A 19 -3.43 28.73 -12.87
N LEU A 20 -2.44 27.92 -12.47
CA LEU A 20 -2.57 27.06 -11.29
C LEU A 20 -2.68 27.87 -9.99
N LEU A 21 -1.98 29.01 -9.90
CA LEU A 21 -2.04 29.90 -8.75
C LEU A 21 -3.35 30.67 -8.65
N ALA A 22 -4.03 30.91 -9.77
CA ALA A 22 -5.32 31.61 -9.82
C ALA A 22 -6.51 30.75 -9.36
N ASP A 23 -6.26 29.56 -8.78
CA ASP A 23 -7.28 28.56 -8.42
C ASP A 23 -8.23 28.24 -9.59
N ASN A 24 -7.72 28.33 -10.82
CA ASN A 24 -8.46 27.98 -12.03
C ASN A 24 -8.68 26.46 -12.05
N LEU A 25 -9.92 26.04 -11.80
CA LEU A 25 -10.31 24.64 -11.70
C LEU A 25 -9.91 23.86 -12.98
N PRO A 26 -10.28 24.27 -14.20
CA PRO A 26 -9.80 23.65 -15.44
C PRO A 26 -8.28 23.38 -15.49
N ALA A 27 -7.46 24.38 -15.15
CA ALA A 27 -6.00 24.22 -15.16
C ALA A 27 -5.53 23.19 -14.13
N THR A 28 -6.15 23.16 -12.95
CA THR A 28 -5.87 22.18 -11.89
C THR A 28 -6.25 20.76 -12.33
N LEU A 29 -7.38 20.60 -13.03
CA LEU A 29 -7.81 19.30 -13.56
C LEU A 29 -6.86 18.81 -14.66
N CYS A 30 -6.43 19.68 -15.57
CA CYS A 30 -5.41 19.34 -16.57
C CYS A 30 -4.09 18.92 -15.92
N ALA A 31 -3.63 19.63 -14.89
CA ALA A 31 -2.44 19.24 -14.15
C ALA A 31 -2.62 17.91 -13.42
N ALA A 32 -3.79 17.65 -12.83
CA ALA A 32 -4.11 16.39 -12.18
C ALA A 32 -4.12 15.20 -13.17
N ALA A 33 -4.66 15.40 -14.38
CA ALA A 33 -4.61 14.43 -15.47
C ALA A 33 -3.15 14.11 -15.87
N LEU A 34 -2.30 15.13 -16.03
CA LEU A 34 -0.88 14.92 -16.32
C LEU A 34 -0.14 14.17 -15.20
N MET A 35 -0.47 14.45 -13.93
CA MET A 35 0.07 13.69 -12.80
C MET A 35 -0.45 12.26 -12.78
N GLY A 36 -1.69 12.03 -13.25
CA GLY A 36 -2.27 10.70 -13.45
C GLY A 36 -1.46 9.87 -14.43
N LEU A 37 -1.19 10.45 -15.61
CA LEU A 37 -0.35 9.84 -16.65
C LEU A 37 1.07 9.55 -16.13
N ALA A 38 1.75 10.55 -15.55
CA ALA A 38 3.11 10.38 -15.05
C ALA A 38 3.20 9.35 -13.92
N GLY A 39 2.21 9.35 -13.01
CA GLY A 39 2.13 8.39 -11.90
C GLY A 39 1.90 6.96 -12.37
N ALA A 40 1.02 6.75 -13.35
CA ALA A 40 0.81 5.45 -13.96
C ALA A 40 2.07 4.94 -14.68
N LEU A 41 2.74 5.78 -15.48
CA LEU A 41 3.98 5.40 -16.16
C LEU A 41 5.10 5.03 -15.15
N ALA A 42 5.25 5.79 -14.07
CA ALA A 42 6.21 5.46 -13.00
C ALA A 42 5.90 4.09 -12.37
N THR A 43 4.61 3.79 -12.20
CA THR A 43 4.12 2.53 -11.64
C THR A 43 4.36 1.35 -12.59
N VAL A 44 4.08 1.54 -13.89
CA VAL A 44 4.36 0.58 -14.97
C VAL A 44 5.85 0.23 -14.99
N ILE A 45 6.74 1.25 -15.00
CA ILE A 45 8.19 1.04 -15.01
C ILE A 45 8.62 0.19 -13.80
N PHE A 46 8.11 0.48 -12.60
CA PHE A 46 8.44 -0.31 -11.42
C PHE A 46 7.98 -1.77 -11.55
N ARG A 47 6.77 -1.99 -12.09
CA ARG A 47 6.22 -3.34 -12.30
C ARG A 47 7.05 -4.12 -13.32
N GLU A 48 7.41 -3.50 -14.43
CA GLU A 48 8.26 -4.12 -15.45
C GLU A 48 9.62 -4.49 -14.88
N LEU A 49 10.30 -3.57 -14.17
CA LEU A 49 11.58 -3.86 -13.53
C LEU A 49 11.49 -5.02 -12.53
N LEU A 50 10.38 -5.13 -11.80
CA LEU A 50 10.14 -6.26 -10.92
C LEU A 50 9.96 -7.57 -11.71
N GLY A 51 9.25 -7.53 -12.84
CA GLY A 51 9.10 -8.65 -13.77
C GLY A 51 10.44 -9.11 -14.34
N TRP A 52 11.30 -8.18 -14.75
CA TRP A 52 12.67 -8.47 -15.20
C TRP A 52 13.49 -9.17 -14.13
N ILE A 53 13.42 -8.73 -12.86
CA ILE A 53 14.09 -9.41 -11.75
C ILE A 53 13.56 -10.84 -11.60
N GLN A 54 12.25 -11.05 -11.70
CA GLN A 54 11.66 -12.39 -11.62
C GLN A 54 12.10 -13.29 -12.78
N MET A 55 12.21 -12.77 -14.00
CA MET A 55 12.72 -13.50 -15.16
C MET A 55 14.20 -13.88 -14.99
N VAL A 56 15.02 -12.96 -14.48
CA VAL A 56 16.44 -13.24 -14.21
C VAL A 56 16.60 -14.33 -13.14
N LEU A 57 15.72 -14.35 -12.13
CA LEU A 57 15.79 -15.33 -11.04
C LEU A 57 15.16 -16.68 -11.39
N GLY A 58 14.10 -16.71 -12.22
CA GLY A 58 13.34 -17.91 -12.55
C GLY A 58 13.59 -18.49 -13.94
N GLY A 59 14.32 -17.78 -14.80
CA GLY A 59 14.39 -18.08 -16.21
C GLY A 59 13.22 -17.50 -17.01
N VAL A 60 13.40 -17.41 -18.34
CA VAL A 60 12.45 -16.77 -19.27
C VAL A 60 11.12 -17.53 -19.34
N ASP A 61 11.13 -18.84 -19.10
CA ASP A 61 9.96 -19.72 -19.22
C ASP A 61 9.16 -19.88 -17.92
N SER A 62 9.55 -19.20 -16.83
CA SER A 62 8.87 -19.31 -15.54
C SER A 62 7.50 -18.59 -15.55
N PRO A 63 6.41 -19.24 -15.10
CA PRO A 63 5.10 -18.59 -14.99
C PRO A 63 5.17 -17.33 -14.11
N HIS A 64 4.58 -16.23 -14.58
CA HIS A 64 4.57 -14.96 -13.87
C HIS A 64 3.95 -15.09 -12.47
N GLY A 65 4.74 -14.81 -11.43
CA GLY A 65 4.27 -14.82 -10.04
C GLY A 65 5.35 -15.22 -9.04
N MET A 66 5.29 -14.67 -7.83
CA MET A 66 6.27 -14.98 -6.78
C MET A 66 6.13 -16.42 -6.27
N VAL A 67 4.91 -16.94 -6.20
CA VAL A 67 4.65 -18.31 -5.72
C VAL A 67 5.02 -19.35 -6.77
N SER A 68 4.77 -19.09 -8.06
CA SER A 68 5.24 -19.95 -9.16
C SER A 68 6.76 -19.98 -9.24
N LEU A 69 7.41 -18.82 -9.12
CA LEU A 69 8.86 -18.70 -9.02
C LEU A 69 9.41 -19.55 -7.87
N ALA A 70 8.81 -19.41 -6.67
CA ALA A 70 9.17 -20.25 -5.53
C ALA A 70 9.03 -21.73 -5.87
N ARG A 71 7.88 -22.15 -6.42
CA ARG A 71 7.59 -23.55 -6.76
C ARG A 71 8.56 -24.15 -7.78
N GLY A 72 9.11 -23.35 -8.68
CA GLY A 72 10.13 -23.79 -9.65
C GLY A 72 11.54 -23.93 -9.08
N MET A 73 11.83 -23.30 -7.94
CA MET A 73 13.15 -23.33 -7.30
C MET A 73 13.35 -24.55 -6.42
N SER A 74 14.61 -24.98 -6.30
CA SER A 74 15.05 -26.00 -5.33
C SER A 74 14.95 -25.48 -3.89
N LEU A 75 14.96 -26.40 -2.91
CA LEU A 75 14.74 -26.05 -1.50
C LEU A 75 15.81 -25.10 -0.95
N TRP A 76 17.08 -25.26 -1.34
CA TRP A 76 18.17 -24.40 -0.88
C TRP A 76 18.09 -22.99 -1.49
N GLU A 77 17.65 -22.87 -2.76
CA GLU A 77 17.43 -21.58 -3.41
C GLU A 77 16.28 -20.83 -2.72
N ARG A 78 15.17 -21.52 -2.43
CA ARG A 78 14.05 -20.93 -1.70
C ARG A 78 14.46 -20.42 -0.32
N PHE A 79 15.37 -21.13 0.34
CA PHE A 79 15.85 -20.76 1.67
C PHE A 79 16.77 -19.53 1.63
N LEU A 80 17.73 -19.49 0.70
CA LEU A 80 18.78 -18.46 0.67
C LEU A 80 18.40 -17.21 -0.13
N LEU A 81 17.56 -17.33 -1.17
CA LEU A 81 17.29 -16.23 -2.09
C LEU A 81 16.62 -15.02 -1.41
N PRO A 82 15.60 -15.19 -0.54
CA PRO A 82 15.03 -14.04 0.17
C PRO A 82 16.04 -13.38 1.11
N ALA A 83 16.97 -14.15 1.70
CA ALA A 83 18.04 -13.61 2.54
C ALA A 83 19.04 -12.79 1.71
N ALA A 84 19.44 -13.29 0.54
CA ALA A 84 20.34 -12.59 -0.38
C ALA A 84 19.72 -11.29 -0.90
N GLY A 85 18.46 -11.32 -1.37
CA GLY A 85 17.76 -10.11 -1.82
C GLY A 85 17.52 -9.12 -0.68
N GLY A 86 17.22 -9.61 0.52
CA GLY A 86 17.15 -8.79 1.74
C GLY A 86 18.49 -8.10 2.07
N ALA A 87 19.61 -8.82 1.97
CA ALA A 87 20.95 -8.27 2.21
C ALA A 87 21.26 -7.14 1.21
N ILE A 88 21.07 -7.38 -0.08
CA ILE A 88 21.29 -6.39 -1.15
C ILE A 88 20.40 -5.16 -0.93
N ALA A 89 19.11 -5.39 -0.68
CA ALA A 89 18.15 -4.34 -0.40
C ALA A 89 18.56 -3.49 0.81
N GLY A 90 19.05 -4.11 1.88
CA GLY A 90 19.50 -3.38 3.07
C GLY A 90 20.85 -2.67 2.89
N LEU A 91 21.76 -3.18 2.05
CA LEU A 91 23.00 -2.50 1.68
C LEU A 91 22.70 -1.21 0.91
N ILE A 92 21.76 -1.25 -0.03
CA ILE A 92 21.32 -0.07 -0.80
C ILE A 92 20.78 1.01 0.15
N LEU A 93 19.91 0.63 1.09
CA LEU A 93 19.35 1.58 2.06
C LEU A 93 20.38 2.12 3.03
N GLN A 94 21.29 1.28 3.51
CA GLN A 94 22.34 1.71 4.42
C GLN A 94 23.32 2.67 3.72
N ALA A 95 23.69 2.39 2.47
CA ALA A 95 24.51 3.29 1.66
C ALA A 95 23.79 4.61 1.38
N ALA A 96 22.50 4.57 1.04
CA ALA A 96 21.67 5.74 0.83
C ALA A 96 21.57 6.61 2.10
N ALA A 97 21.32 5.99 3.26
CA ALA A 97 21.22 6.69 4.54
C ALA A 97 22.53 7.38 4.95
N ARG A 98 23.68 6.78 4.65
CA ARG A 98 25.00 7.37 4.93
C ARG A 98 25.36 8.52 3.98
N ARG A 99 24.95 8.44 2.71
CA ARG A 99 25.41 9.35 1.65
C ARG A 99 24.42 10.46 1.30
N LEU A 100 23.13 10.30 1.60
CA LEU A 100 22.09 11.24 1.18
C LEU A 100 21.56 12.02 2.38
N PRO A 101 21.72 13.35 2.42
CA PRO A 101 21.15 14.16 3.50
C PRO A 101 19.62 14.06 3.46
N PRO A 102 18.94 14.04 4.63
CA PRO A 102 17.48 14.10 4.70
C PRO A 102 16.97 15.36 3.99
N ARG A 103 16.20 15.20 2.91
CA ARG A 103 15.62 16.30 2.13
C ARG A 103 14.16 16.02 1.81
N GLY A 104 13.27 16.80 2.42
CA GLY A 104 11.82 16.62 2.29
C GLY A 104 11.30 15.51 3.18
N ALA A 105 10.02 15.19 3.03
CA ALA A 105 9.39 14.09 3.75
C ALA A 105 9.91 12.75 3.22
N ALA A 106 10.13 11.80 4.12
CA ALA A 106 10.53 10.45 3.74
C ALA A 106 9.35 9.67 3.14
N ASP A 107 8.13 9.94 3.60
CA ASP A 107 6.89 9.28 3.20
C ASP A 107 5.98 10.27 2.45
N TYR A 108 5.32 9.81 1.37
CA TYR A 108 4.35 10.60 0.63
C TYR A 108 3.17 11.04 1.51
N MET A 109 2.74 10.21 2.46
CA MET A 109 1.64 10.54 3.38
C MET A 109 1.98 11.76 4.22
N GLU A 110 3.19 11.80 4.78
CA GLU A 110 3.72 12.95 5.50
C GLU A 110 3.81 14.19 4.59
N ALA A 111 4.32 14.01 3.35
CA ALA A 111 4.46 15.10 2.39
C ALA A 111 3.13 15.81 2.10
N ILE A 112 2.03 15.04 2.00
CA ILE A 112 0.68 15.50 1.66
C ILE A 112 -0.07 16.00 2.89
N ALA A 113 -0.18 15.20 3.95
CA ALA A 113 -1.05 15.50 5.08
C ALA A 113 -0.64 16.79 5.79
N ILE A 114 0.67 17.04 5.88
CA ILE A 114 1.21 18.08 6.77
C ILE A 114 2.45 18.80 6.24
N GLY A 115 3.14 18.21 5.25
CA GLY A 115 4.41 18.69 4.75
C GLY A 115 4.24 19.84 3.78
N ARG A 116 5.27 20.06 2.97
CA ARG A 116 5.23 21.05 1.88
C ARG A 116 5.02 20.41 0.51
N GLY A 117 4.68 19.12 0.44
CA GLY A 117 4.63 18.35 -0.80
C GLY A 117 6.02 18.13 -1.44
N VAL A 118 7.10 18.20 -0.66
CA VAL A 118 8.47 17.99 -1.15
C VAL A 118 8.93 16.59 -0.80
N ILE A 119 9.18 15.77 -1.83
CA ILE A 119 9.70 14.41 -1.71
C ILE A 119 11.13 14.36 -2.27
N GLY A 120 12.01 13.64 -1.59
CA GLY A 120 13.41 13.47 -1.99
C GLY A 120 13.57 12.49 -3.15
N PHE A 121 14.05 12.97 -4.31
CA PHE A 121 14.29 12.15 -5.50
C PHE A 121 15.26 10.98 -5.23
N ARG A 122 16.50 11.29 -4.84
CA ARG A 122 17.55 10.27 -4.63
C ARG A 122 17.17 9.23 -3.57
N GLN A 123 16.48 9.68 -2.52
CA GLN A 123 16.01 8.81 -1.45
C GLN A 123 14.90 7.88 -1.94
N THR A 124 13.93 8.42 -2.68
CA THR A 124 12.85 7.62 -3.26
C THR A 124 13.39 6.57 -4.22
N VAL A 125 14.30 6.95 -5.14
CA VAL A 125 14.93 6.01 -6.07
C VAL A 125 15.68 4.90 -5.32
N ALA A 126 16.49 5.23 -4.31
CA ALA A 126 17.18 4.22 -3.51
C ALA A 126 16.21 3.28 -2.77
N ARG A 127 15.10 3.82 -2.22
CA ARG A 127 14.04 3.03 -1.58
C ARG A 127 13.34 2.10 -2.56
N SER A 128 13.06 2.57 -3.78
CA SER A 128 12.44 1.76 -4.82
C SER A 128 13.37 0.65 -5.32
N ILE A 129 14.66 0.92 -5.54
CA ILE A 129 15.63 -0.12 -5.93
C ILE A 129 15.78 -1.16 -4.82
N SER A 130 15.90 -0.73 -3.56
CA SER A 130 15.89 -1.65 -2.42
C SER A 130 14.64 -2.53 -2.38
N SER A 131 13.48 -1.91 -2.60
CA SER A 131 12.20 -2.63 -2.63
C SER A 131 12.14 -3.66 -3.77
N LEU A 132 12.63 -3.32 -4.97
CA LEU A 132 12.73 -4.25 -6.11
C LEU A 132 13.48 -5.53 -5.74
N PHE A 133 14.65 -5.42 -5.08
CA PHE A 133 15.41 -6.59 -4.64
C PHE A 133 14.67 -7.39 -3.56
N SER A 134 14.13 -6.72 -2.53
CA SER A 134 13.45 -7.43 -1.45
C SER A 134 12.17 -8.15 -1.91
N ILE A 135 11.32 -7.47 -2.69
CA ILE A 135 10.07 -8.02 -3.19
C ILE A 135 10.36 -9.07 -4.27
N GLY A 136 11.28 -8.77 -5.19
CA GLY A 136 11.67 -9.68 -6.27
C GLY A 136 12.33 -10.98 -5.78
N SER A 137 12.92 -10.97 -4.57
CA SER A 137 13.53 -12.16 -3.97
C SER A 137 12.61 -12.94 -3.02
N GLY A 138 11.34 -12.53 -2.82
CA GLY A 138 10.38 -13.32 -2.03
C GLY A 138 9.80 -12.64 -0.79
N ALA A 139 10.20 -11.42 -0.43
CA ALA A 139 9.73 -10.78 0.80
C ALA A 139 8.18 -10.71 0.86
N SER A 140 7.61 -11.00 2.03
CA SER A 140 6.17 -11.06 2.25
C SER A 140 5.58 -9.67 2.52
N ILE A 141 5.75 -8.77 1.56
CA ILE A 141 5.31 -7.38 1.58
C ILE A 141 4.76 -6.99 0.22
N GLY A 142 3.91 -5.95 0.23
CA GLY A 142 3.28 -5.41 -0.94
C GLY A 142 4.18 -4.46 -1.75
N ARG A 143 3.97 -4.44 -3.07
CA ARG A 143 4.68 -3.55 -4.01
C ARG A 143 4.05 -2.17 -4.15
N GLU A 144 2.88 -1.95 -3.56
CA GLU A 144 2.13 -0.69 -3.61
C GLU A 144 2.92 0.48 -3.00
N GLY A 145 3.62 0.26 -1.88
CA GLY A 145 4.38 1.30 -1.20
C GLY A 145 5.38 2.05 -2.10
N PRO A 146 6.36 1.36 -2.73
CA PRO A 146 7.32 2.01 -3.64
C PRO A 146 6.67 2.55 -4.92
N MET A 147 5.61 1.91 -5.45
CA MET A 147 4.88 2.39 -6.63
C MET A 147 4.25 3.76 -6.37
N VAL A 148 3.53 3.89 -5.26
CA VAL A 148 2.85 5.14 -4.83
C VAL A 148 3.86 6.23 -4.51
N GLN A 149 4.95 5.88 -3.81
CA GLN A 149 6.01 6.82 -3.48
C GLN A 149 6.69 7.36 -4.75
N LEU A 150 6.96 6.52 -5.76
CA LEU A 150 7.53 6.96 -7.04
C LEU A 150 6.59 7.92 -7.77
N ALA A 151 5.31 7.56 -7.87
CA ALA A 151 4.30 8.38 -8.53
C ALA A 151 4.18 9.76 -7.85
N ALA A 152 4.06 9.79 -6.52
CA ALA A 152 4.03 11.01 -5.73
C ALA A 152 5.32 11.85 -5.88
N MET A 153 6.48 11.19 -6.00
CA MET A 153 7.77 11.85 -6.19
C MET A 153 7.85 12.56 -7.55
N PHE A 154 7.40 11.93 -8.65
CA PHE A 154 7.34 12.59 -9.95
C PHE A 154 6.43 13.83 -9.95
N SER A 155 5.30 13.75 -9.25
CA SER A 155 4.43 14.92 -9.06
C SER A 155 5.09 16.01 -8.21
N SER A 156 5.84 15.63 -7.17
CA SER A 156 6.63 16.57 -6.38
C SER A 156 7.69 17.28 -7.23
N LEU A 157 8.41 16.56 -8.08
CA LEU A 157 9.39 17.13 -9.00
C LEU A 157 8.74 18.10 -9.98
N SER A 158 7.62 17.73 -10.59
CA SER A 158 6.86 18.57 -11.52
C SER A 158 6.43 19.89 -10.87
N GLY A 159 5.80 19.82 -9.68
CA GLY A 159 5.36 21.02 -8.99
C GLY A 159 6.50 21.88 -8.44
N ARG A 160 7.63 21.27 -8.03
CA ARG A 160 8.86 22.00 -7.65
C ARG A 160 9.51 22.68 -8.84
N TYR A 161 9.55 22.02 -10.00
CA TYR A 161 10.01 22.61 -11.24
C TYR A 161 9.16 23.82 -11.62
N LEU A 162 7.86 23.83 -11.33
CA LEU A 162 6.98 24.99 -11.51
C LEU A 162 7.08 26.03 -10.37
N VAL A 163 7.73 25.71 -9.25
CA VAL A 163 7.81 26.56 -8.03
C VAL A 163 6.39 26.91 -7.54
N LEU A 164 5.58 25.86 -7.39
CA LEU A 164 4.27 25.96 -6.79
C LEU A 164 4.37 26.14 -5.27
N PRO A 165 3.46 26.91 -4.66
CA PRO A 165 3.38 27.05 -3.22
C PRO A 165 2.94 25.73 -2.57
N PRO A 166 3.17 25.54 -1.26
CA PRO A 166 2.89 24.28 -0.56
C PRO A 166 1.45 23.77 -0.68
N ARG A 167 0.45 24.65 -0.82
CA ARG A 167 -0.96 24.25 -1.00
C ARG A 167 -1.14 23.48 -2.31
N HIS A 168 -0.79 24.08 -3.44
CA HIS A 168 -0.90 23.46 -4.77
C HIS A 168 0.06 22.30 -4.97
N LEU A 169 1.28 22.38 -4.44
CA LEU A 169 2.25 21.29 -4.52
C LEU A 169 1.75 20.04 -3.80
N ARG A 170 1.16 20.18 -2.62
CA ARG A 170 0.54 19.04 -1.90
C ARG A 170 -0.58 18.39 -2.70
N LEU A 171 -1.44 19.19 -3.34
CA LEU A 171 -2.51 18.67 -4.18
C LEU A 171 -1.95 17.87 -5.37
N LEU A 172 -0.94 18.37 -6.08
CA LEU A 172 -0.33 17.61 -7.19
C LEU A 172 0.32 16.31 -6.71
N VAL A 173 1.02 16.34 -5.58
CA VAL A 173 1.62 15.15 -4.96
C VAL A 173 0.55 14.14 -4.55
N ALA A 174 -0.58 14.63 -4.05
CA ALA A 174 -1.75 13.81 -3.73
C ALA A 174 -2.35 13.17 -4.99
N CYS A 175 -2.48 13.92 -6.09
CA CYS A 175 -2.88 13.37 -7.39
C CYS A 175 -1.92 12.25 -7.85
N GLY A 176 -0.60 12.48 -7.76
CA GLY A 176 0.39 11.45 -8.09
C GLY A 176 0.31 10.21 -7.19
N ALA A 177 0.09 10.39 -5.88
CA ALA A 177 -0.10 9.28 -4.96
C ALA A 177 -1.38 8.48 -5.28
N THR A 178 -2.49 9.16 -5.55
CA THR A 178 -3.74 8.54 -6.02
C THR A 178 -3.51 7.75 -7.31
N ALA A 179 -2.82 8.34 -8.29
CA ALA A 179 -2.47 7.67 -9.54
C ALA A 179 -1.67 6.37 -9.30
N GLY A 180 -0.71 6.39 -8.37
CA GLY A 180 0.08 5.22 -7.99
C GLY A 180 -0.74 4.11 -7.31
N ILE A 181 -1.68 4.47 -6.41
CA ILE A 181 -2.59 3.49 -5.78
C ILE A 181 -3.50 2.88 -6.84
N THR A 182 -4.09 3.72 -7.68
CA THR A 182 -4.97 3.28 -8.77
C THR A 182 -4.25 2.36 -9.74
N ALA A 183 -3.04 2.70 -10.17
CA ALA A 183 -2.26 1.87 -11.07
C ALA A 183 -1.78 0.56 -10.42
N ALA A 184 -1.65 0.51 -9.09
CA ALA A 184 -1.29 -0.71 -8.37
C ALA A 184 -2.45 -1.72 -8.26
N TYR A 185 -3.68 -1.23 -8.14
CA TYR A 185 -4.87 -2.04 -7.83
C TYR A 185 -5.97 -2.01 -8.89
N ASN A 186 -5.78 -1.29 -10.01
CA ASN A 186 -6.81 -1.09 -11.03
C ASN A 186 -8.12 -0.51 -10.42
N ALA A 187 -7.98 0.33 -9.39
CA ALA A 187 -9.09 0.81 -8.54
C ALA A 187 -9.09 2.35 -8.46
N PRO A 188 -9.69 3.05 -9.45
CA PRO A 188 -9.66 4.50 -9.53
C PRO A 188 -10.43 5.22 -8.43
N ILE A 189 -11.60 4.72 -8.03
CA ILE A 189 -12.42 5.37 -7.00
C ILE A 189 -11.79 5.15 -5.63
N ALA A 190 -11.40 3.92 -5.32
CA ALA A 190 -10.74 3.56 -4.08
C ALA A 190 -9.39 4.26 -3.92
N GLY A 191 -8.63 4.45 -5.00
CA GLY A 191 -7.38 5.22 -4.96
C GLY A 191 -7.58 6.71 -4.64
N ALA A 192 -8.68 7.32 -5.10
CA ALA A 192 -9.03 8.68 -4.73
C ALA A 192 -9.50 8.76 -3.26
N LEU A 193 -10.32 7.80 -2.82
CA LEU A 193 -10.77 7.70 -1.43
C LEU A 193 -9.64 7.39 -0.45
N PHE A 194 -8.64 6.61 -0.86
CA PHE A 194 -7.46 6.34 -0.04
C PHE A 194 -6.76 7.64 0.35
N ILE A 195 -6.56 8.57 -0.59
CA ILE A 195 -5.92 9.84 -0.29
C ILE A 195 -6.87 10.79 0.48
N SER A 196 -8.17 10.82 0.17
CA SER A 196 -9.10 11.72 0.87
C SER A 196 -9.43 11.27 2.31
N GLU A 197 -9.69 9.99 2.52
CA GLU A 197 -10.10 9.43 3.81
C GLU A 197 -8.91 9.16 4.74
N ILE A 198 -7.79 8.63 4.24
CA ILE A 198 -6.62 8.29 5.08
C ILE A 198 -5.65 9.46 5.18
N VAL A 199 -5.26 10.05 4.04
CA VAL A 199 -4.15 11.01 4.02
C VAL A 199 -4.61 12.41 4.38
N TYR A 200 -5.73 12.86 3.81
CA TYR A 200 -6.34 14.14 4.20
C TYR A 200 -7.19 14.04 5.47
N GLY A 201 -7.78 12.87 5.75
CA GLY A 201 -8.67 12.68 6.89
C GLY A 201 -10.04 13.37 6.74
N ALA A 202 -10.32 13.97 5.59
CA ALA A 202 -11.56 14.68 5.31
C ALA A 202 -11.88 14.64 3.81
N ILE A 203 -13.11 14.26 3.48
CA ILE A 203 -13.59 14.22 2.11
C ILE A 203 -14.15 15.60 1.75
N SER A 204 -13.41 16.33 0.91
CA SER A 204 -13.85 17.62 0.35
C SER A 204 -13.89 17.53 -1.17
N SER A 205 -14.91 18.10 -1.81
CA SER A 205 -15.02 18.18 -3.26
C SER A 205 -13.81 18.86 -3.91
N ALA A 206 -13.26 19.90 -3.25
CA ALA A 206 -12.11 20.65 -3.74
C ALA A 206 -10.84 19.80 -3.90
N THR A 207 -10.67 18.77 -3.07
CA THR A 207 -9.57 17.80 -3.19
C THR A 207 -9.98 16.57 -3.97
N LEU A 208 -11.19 16.06 -3.77
CA LEU A 208 -11.64 14.80 -4.35
C LEU A 208 -11.73 14.86 -5.89
N VAL A 209 -12.25 15.96 -6.45
CA VAL A 209 -12.44 16.08 -7.90
C VAL A 209 -11.10 15.98 -8.68
N PRO A 210 -10.04 16.73 -8.32
CA PRO A 210 -8.72 16.53 -8.94
C PRO A 210 -8.15 15.11 -8.75
N LEU A 211 -8.35 14.49 -7.58
CA LEU A 211 -7.86 13.13 -7.33
C LEU A 211 -8.55 12.12 -8.25
N VAL A 212 -9.87 12.24 -8.43
CA VAL A 212 -10.66 11.39 -9.34
C VAL A 212 -10.20 11.55 -10.78
N VAL A 213 -9.94 12.78 -11.25
CA VAL A 213 -9.41 12.99 -12.61
C VAL A 213 -8.05 12.31 -12.77
N SER A 214 -7.18 12.43 -11.76
CA SER A 214 -5.87 11.78 -11.77
C SER A 214 -5.96 10.26 -11.79
N SER A 215 -6.84 9.67 -10.98
CA SER A 215 -7.04 8.22 -10.95
C SER A 215 -7.65 7.68 -12.24
N VAL A 216 -8.63 8.36 -12.83
CA VAL A 216 -9.22 7.96 -14.12
C VAL A 216 -8.15 7.89 -15.22
N VAL A 217 -7.32 8.93 -15.36
CA VAL A 217 -6.24 8.93 -16.35
C VAL A 217 -5.22 7.84 -16.05
N ALA A 218 -4.85 7.67 -14.77
CA ALA A 218 -3.92 6.62 -14.37
C ALA A 218 -4.46 5.22 -14.71
N ASN A 219 -5.76 5.00 -14.51
CA ASN A 219 -6.42 3.73 -14.80
C ASN A 219 -6.45 3.44 -16.30
N ILE A 220 -6.80 4.44 -17.13
CA ILE A 220 -6.80 4.31 -18.60
C ILE A 220 -5.41 3.91 -19.10
N VAL A 221 -4.37 4.63 -18.67
CA VAL A 221 -2.98 4.36 -19.06
C VAL A 221 -2.55 2.97 -18.64
N THR A 222 -2.87 2.59 -17.40
CA THR A 222 -2.52 1.28 -16.83
C THR A 222 -3.22 0.14 -17.59
N ARG A 223 -4.51 0.28 -17.93
CA ARG A 223 -5.25 -0.74 -18.69
C ARG A 223 -4.78 -0.84 -20.14
N GLN A 224 -4.44 0.27 -20.78
CA GLN A 224 -3.95 0.27 -22.17
C GLN A 224 -2.56 -0.33 -22.30
N ILE A 225 -1.66 -0.06 -21.36
CA ILE A 225 -0.26 -0.51 -21.43
C ILE A 225 -0.10 -1.93 -20.88
N LEU A 226 -0.76 -2.25 -19.77
CA LEU A 226 -0.58 -3.53 -19.07
C LEU A 226 -1.69 -4.53 -19.33
N HIS A 227 -2.66 -4.20 -20.20
CA HIS A 227 -3.80 -5.04 -20.57
C HIS A 227 -4.56 -5.63 -19.36
N TYR A 228 -4.83 -4.79 -18.36
CA TYR A 228 -5.42 -5.20 -17.08
C TYR A 228 -6.92 -5.50 -17.16
N ASP A 229 -7.30 -6.63 -16.54
CA ASP A 229 -8.64 -6.93 -16.04
C ASP A 229 -8.74 -6.76 -14.51
N ALA A 230 -9.89 -7.09 -13.91
CA ALA A 230 -10.11 -7.06 -12.47
C ALA A 230 -8.98 -7.77 -11.72
N VAL A 231 -8.61 -7.25 -10.53
CA VAL A 231 -7.50 -7.85 -9.78
C VAL A 231 -7.89 -9.25 -9.32
N PHE A 232 -9.09 -9.44 -8.78
CA PHE A 232 -9.62 -10.75 -8.44
C PHE A 232 -10.78 -11.09 -9.37
N HIS A 233 -10.68 -12.20 -10.08
CA HIS A 233 -11.84 -12.75 -10.77
C HIS A 233 -12.75 -13.38 -9.72
N MET A 234 -14.04 -13.10 -9.78
CA MET A 234 -14.98 -13.61 -8.81
C MET A 234 -15.86 -14.68 -9.45
N PRO A 235 -16.05 -15.86 -8.83
CA PRO A 235 -17.17 -16.71 -9.19
C PRO A 235 -18.50 -15.96 -8.95
N PRO A 236 -19.60 -16.38 -9.59
CA PRO A 236 -20.92 -15.77 -9.37
C PRO A 236 -21.24 -15.71 -7.87
N PHE A 237 -21.68 -14.55 -7.38
CA PHE A 237 -22.05 -14.38 -5.97
C PHE A 237 -23.55 -14.58 -5.83
N GLU A 238 -23.95 -15.76 -5.41
CA GLU A 238 -25.36 -16.02 -5.13
C GLU A 238 -25.65 -15.63 -3.67
N PHE A 239 -26.31 -14.48 -3.50
CA PHE A 239 -26.83 -14.09 -2.20
C PHE A 239 -28.02 -14.99 -1.85
N VAL A 240 -27.84 -15.87 -0.86
CA VAL A 240 -28.78 -16.96 -0.61
C VAL A 240 -30.01 -16.49 0.16
N SER A 241 -29.85 -15.67 1.20
CA SER A 241 -30.97 -15.27 2.07
C SER A 241 -30.70 -13.98 2.87
N GLY A 242 -31.76 -13.19 3.11
CA GLY A 242 -31.69 -11.94 3.88
C GLY A 242 -31.22 -12.11 5.33
N TRP A 243 -31.40 -13.29 5.95
CA TRP A 243 -30.89 -13.56 7.30
C TRP A 243 -29.36 -13.69 7.34
N GLU A 244 -28.74 -14.05 6.22
CA GLU A 244 -27.29 -14.25 6.13
C GLU A 244 -26.49 -12.97 6.42
N VAL A 245 -27.13 -11.80 6.30
CA VAL A 245 -26.56 -10.50 6.70
C VAL A 245 -26.01 -10.53 8.14
N VAL A 246 -26.62 -11.31 9.04
CA VAL A 246 -26.15 -11.48 10.43
C VAL A 246 -24.78 -12.18 10.48
N ASN A 247 -24.49 -13.11 9.57
CA ASN A 247 -23.19 -13.77 9.51
C ASN A 247 -22.09 -12.77 9.10
N TYR A 248 -22.39 -11.85 8.19
CA TYR A 248 -21.45 -10.80 7.80
C TYR A 248 -21.21 -9.77 8.91
N LEU A 249 -22.21 -9.51 9.77
CA LEU A 249 -22.01 -8.77 11.02
C LEU A 249 -21.01 -9.48 11.95
N GLY A 250 -21.16 -10.80 12.11
CA GLY A 250 -20.25 -11.64 12.89
C GLY A 250 -18.82 -11.65 12.34
N LEU A 251 -18.69 -11.73 11.01
CA LEU A 251 -17.40 -11.62 10.34
C LEU A 251 -16.74 -10.27 10.58
N GLY A 252 -17.51 -9.17 10.52
CA GLY A 252 -17.02 -7.84 10.84
C GLY A 252 -16.53 -7.73 12.29
N LEU A 253 -17.26 -8.31 13.25
CA LEU A 253 -16.83 -8.39 14.65
C LEU A 253 -15.48 -9.13 14.78
N ILE A 254 -15.33 -10.29 14.14
CA ILE A 254 -14.09 -11.07 14.15
C ILE A 254 -12.95 -10.28 13.51
N ALA A 255 -13.17 -9.66 12.34
CA ALA A 255 -12.16 -8.84 11.67
C ALA A 255 -11.72 -7.65 12.53
N GLY A 256 -12.68 -6.97 13.17
CA GLY A 256 -12.43 -5.88 14.10
C GLY A 256 -11.69 -6.33 15.37
N MET A 257 -11.90 -7.56 15.80
CA MET A 257 -11.10 -8.16 16.85
C MET A 257 -9.69 -8.45 16.38
N VAL A 258 -9.49 -9.14 15.23
CA VAL A 258 -8.21 -9.66 14.69
C VAL A 258 -7.25 -8.56 14.20
N ALA A 259 -7.77 -7.48 13.62
CA ALA A 259 -6.97 -6.40 13.06
C ALA A 259 -6.02 -5.76 14.10
N PRO A 260 -6.47 -5.38 15.32
CA PRO A 260 -5.61 -4.90 16.39
C PRO A 260 -4.44 -5.82 16.76
N GLN A 261 -4.63 -7.14 16.88
CA GLN A 261 -3.55 -8.07 17.23
C GLN A 261 -2.59 -8.21 16.06
N PHE A 262 -3.08 -8.24 14.82
CA PHE A 262 -2.20 -8.23 13.64
C PHE A 262 -1.31 -6.99 13.64
N LEU A 263 -1.87 -5.79 13.87
CA LEU A 263 -1.08 -4.57 13.96
C LEU A 263 -0.11 -4.57 15.16
N ARG A 264 -0.51 -5.09 16.33
CA ARG A 264 0.37 -5.23 17.51
C ARG A 264 1.52 -6.19 17.21
N PHE A 265 1.27 -7.28 16.49
CA PHE A 265 2.28 -8.23 16.05
C PHE A 265 3.29 -7.59 15.09
N LEU A 266 2.83 -6.80 14.12
CA LEU A 266 3.73 -6.06 13.23
C LEU A 266 4.60 -5.04 14.00
N ASP A 267 4.02 -4.34 14.96
CA ASP A 267 4.76 -3.40 15.82
C ASP A 267 5.77 -4.12 16.74
N GLY A 268 5.38 -5.26 17.31
CA GLY A 268 6.25 -6.14 18.09
C GLY A 268 7.41 -6.67 17.25
N SER A 269 7.15 -7.07 16.01
CA SER A 269 8.19 -7.52 15.06
C SER A 269 9.20 -6.41 14.76
N LYS A 270 8.73 -5.18 14.49
CA LYS A 270 9.62 -4.00 14.34
C LYS A 270 10.45 -3.75 15.60
N ALA A 271 9.84 -3.86 16.79
CA ALA A 271 10.54 -3.67 18.05
C ALA A 271 11.62 -4.74 18.29
N LEU A 272 11.33 -6.00 17.96
CA LEU A 272 12.25 -7.13 18.09
C LEU A 272 13.49 -6.94 17.20
N PHE A 273 13.31 -6.69 15.90
CA PHE A 273 14.42 -6.44 14.97
C PHE A 273 15.19 -5.16 15.30
N ARG A 274 14.54 -4.16 15.91
CA ARG A 274 15.23 -2.95 16.40
C ARG A 274 16.18 -3.25 17.55
N ARG A 275 15.85 -4.19 18.44
CA ARG A 275 16.72 -4.61 19.57
C ARG A 275 18.00 -5.32 19.11
N LEU A 276 18.00 -5.93 17.93
CA LEU A 276 19.19 -6.53 17.35
C LEU A 276 20.22 -5.45 17.01
N THR A 277 21.45 -5.56 17.51
CA THR A 277 22.58 -4.63 17.24
C THR A 277 23.27 -4.92 15.91
N LEU A 278 22.50 -5.28 14.89
CA LEU A 278 22.98 -5.62 13.56
C LEU A 278 22.87 -4.43 12.59
N PRO A 279 23.74 -4.33 11.57
CA PRO A 279 23.54 -3.37 10.49
C PRO A 279 22.27 -3.71 9.68
N LEU A 280 21.70 -2.72 8.98
CA LEU A 280 20.42 -2.87 8.27
C LEU A 280 20.41 -4.02 7.26
N TRP A 281 21.51 -4.21 6.51
CA TRP A 281 21.63 -5.32 5.56
C TRP A 281 21.51 -6.69 6.24
N ALA A 282 22.12 -6.86 7.42
CA ALA A 282 22.07 -8.12 8.15
C ALA A 282 20.68 -8.35 8.77
N LYS A 283 20.00 -7.28 9.23
CA LYS A 283 18.60 -7.37 9.68
C LYS A 283 17.68 -7.82 8.56
N MET A 284 17.78 -7.19 7.39
CA MET A 284 16.97 -7.54 6.22
C MET A 284 17.31 -8.93 5.68
N ALA A 285 18.58 -9.35 5.72
CA ALA A 285 18.98 -10.71 5.40
C ALA A 285 18.35 -11.73 6.37
N LEU A 286 18.35 -11.45 7.67
CA LEU A 286 17.71 -12.29 8.67
C LEU A 286 16.18 -12.37 8.48
N GLY A 287 15.53 -11.24 8.17
CA GLY A 287 14.11 -11.22 7.82
C GLY A 287 13.82 -12.08 6.59
N GLY A 288 14.67 -11.97 5.56
CA GLY A 288 14.62 -12.83 4.38
C GLY A 288 14.83 -14.30 4.71
N LEU A 289 15.79 -14.63 5.58
CA LEU A 289 16.06 -16.02 6.00
C LEU A 289 14.85 -16.65 6.70
N VAL A 290 14.11 -15.88 7.52
CA VAL A 290 12.85 -16.36 8.11
C VAL A 290 11.80 -16.63 7.01
N VAL A 291 11.66 -15.74 6.04
CA VAL A 291 10.74 -15.96 4.90
C VAL A 291 11.15 -17.20 4.08
N GLY A 292 12.45 -17.38 3.83
CA GLY A 292 13.00 -18.54 3.13
C GLY A 292 12.82 -19.84 3.90
N ALA A 293 12.99 -19.83 5.23
CA ALA A 293 12.72 -20.99 6.08
C ALA A 293 11.26 -21.43 5.99
N LEU A 294 10.33 -20.48 6.02
CA LEU A 294 8.89 -20.76 5.89
C LEU A 294 8.53 -21.25 4.47
N SER A 295 9.18 -20.73 3.43
CA SER A 295 8.89 -21.10 2.05
C SER A 295 9.37 -22.50 1.65
N VAL A 296 10.33 -23.07 2.38
CA VAL A 296 10.70 -24.50 2.26
C VAL A 296 9.49 -25.38 2.56
N PHE A 297 8.68 -25.01 3.56
CA PHE A 297 7.46 -25.75 3.91
C PHE A 297 6.26 -25.37 3.03
N LYS A 298 6.05 -24.06 2.82
CA LYS A 298 4.93 -23.51 2.05
C LYS A 298 5.38 -22.36 1.14
N PRO A 299 5.59 -22.62 -0.16
CA PRO A 299 6.01 -21.58 -1.11
C PRO A 299 4.99 -20.43 -1.26
N GLU A 300 3.73 -20.66 -0.88
CA GLU A 300 2.64 -19.68 -0.90
C GLU A 300 2.89 -18.46 -0.01
N VAL A 301 3.88 -18.54 0.89
CA VAL A 301 4.30 -17.43 1.76
C VAL A 301 4.96 -16.30 0.96
N TRP A 302 5.56 -16.57 -0.20
CA TRP A 302 6.30 -15.58 -0.98
C TRP A 302 5.42 -14.45 -1.53
N GLY A 303 6.02 -13.25 -1.58
CA GLY A 303 5.41 -12.07 -2.18
C GLY A 303 4.21 -11.52 -1.42
N ASN A 304 3.40 -10.72 -2.10
CA ASN A 304 2.31 -9.96 -1.47
C ASN A 304 1.07 -10.79 -1.09
N GLY A 305 0.97 -12.05 -1.55
CA GLY A 305 -0.14 -12.96 -1.26
C GLY A 305 -1.31 -12.94 -2.25
N TYR A 306 -1.22 -12.11 -3.29
CA TYR A 306 -2.28 -11.98 -4.30
C TYR A 306 -2.72 -13.32 -4.92
N SER A 307 -1.77 -14.12 -5.42
CA SER A 307 -2.06 -15.39 -6.11
C SER A 307 -2.74 -16.41 -5.19
N VAL A 308 -2.41 -16.40 -3.91
CA VAL A 308 -2.98 -17.31 -2.92
C VAL A 308 -4.41 -16.89 -2.59
N VAL A 309 -4.65 -15.59 -2.35
CA VAL A 309 -6.02 -15.08 -2.17
C VAL A 309 -6.85 -15.42 -3.40
N ASN A 310 -6.36 -15.14 -4.61
CA ASN A 310 -7.07 -15.48 -5.84
C ASN A 310 -7.36 -16.99 -5.92
N SER A 311 -6.43 -17.86 -5.52
CA SER A 311 -6.69 -19.30 -5.48
C SER A 311 -7.75 -19.69 -4.44
N MET A 312 -7.78 -19.07 -3.26
CA MET A 312 -8.81 -19.32 -2.23
C MET A 312 -10.21 -18.92 -2.70
N LEU A 313 -10.31 -17.94 -3.61
CA LEU A 313 -11.60 -17.51 -4.16
C LEU A 313 -12.17 -18.46 -5.21
N HIS A 314 -11.32 -19.25 -5.88
CA HIS A 314 -11.72 -20.11 -7.01
C HIS A 314 -11.67 -21.61 -6.69
N THR A 315 -10.94 -21.99 -5.63
CA THR A 315 -10.76 -23.40 -5.26
C THR A 315 -11.13 -23.60 -3.80
N GLU A 316 -11.70 -24.76 -3.49
CA GLU A 316 -11.99 -25.13 -2.11
C GLU A 316 -10.70 -25.54 -1.40
N TRP A 317 -10.27 -24.72 -0.45
CA TRP A 317 -9.14 -25.03 0.39
C TRP A 317 -9.61 -25.73 1.65
N ALA A 318 -8.91 -26.80 2.03
CA ALA A 318 -9.07 -27.39 3.35
C ALA A 318 -8.80 -26.32 4.44
N TRP A 319 -9.66 -26.21 5.44
CA TRP A 319 -9.54 -25.19 6.49
C TRP A 319 -8.19 -25.27 7.22
N GLN A 320 -7.61 -26.47 7.37
CA GLN A 320 -6.28 -26.66 7.96
C GLN A 320 -5.19 -26.00 7.11
N ALA A 321 -5.31 -26.08 5.79
CA ALA A 321 -4.36 -25.46 4.86
C ALA A 321 -4.46 -23.92 4.94
N VAL A 322 -5.69 -23.38 5.01
CA VAL A 322 -5.93 -21.94 5.20
C VAL A 322 -5.36 -21.46 6.54
N ALA A 323 -5.60 -22.19 7.63
CA ALA A 323 -5.06 -21.86 8.94
C ALA A 323 -3.53 -21.90 8.97
N ALA A 324 -2.92 -22.94 8.38
CA ALA A 324 -1.47 -23.07 8.31
C ALA A 324 -0.84 -21.92 7.50
N ILE A 325 -1.39 -21.61 6.32
CA ILE A 325 -0.83 -20.53 5.49
C ILE A 325 -1.05 -19.16 6.11
N LEU A 326 -2.16 -18.94 6.80
CA LEU A 326 -2.42 -17.71 7.57
C LEU A 326 -1.32 -17.48 8.62
N LEU A 327 -1.01 -18.50 9.43
CA LEU A 327 0.04 -18.42 10.45
C LEU A 327 1.40 -18.11 9.81
N PHE A 328 1.78 -18.85 8.77
CA PHE A 328 3.06 -18.62 8.09
C PHE A 328 3.13 -17.24 7.43
N LYS A 329 2.02 -16.76 6.83
CA LYS A 329 1.96 -15.44 6.20
C LYS A 329 2.11 -14.32 7.22
N ILE A 330 1.48 -14.44 8.39
CA ILE A 330 1.62 -13.46 9.48
C ILE A 330 3.09 -13.39 9.89
N VAL A 331 3.74 -14.53 10.17
CA VAL A 331 5.16 -14.55 10.58
C VAL A 331 6.07 -13.99 9.50
N ALA A 332 5.90 -14.38 8.24
CA ALA A 332 6.70 -13.90 7.13
C ALA A 332 6.56 -12.39 6.89
N THR A 333 5.33 -11.87 7.00
CA THR A 333 5.05 -10.44 6.90
C THR A 333 5.66 -9.68 8.08
N GLY A 334 5.56 -10.22 9.30
CA GLY A 334 6.21 -9.67 10.49
C GLY A 334 7.74 -9.62 10.35
N ALA A 335 8.36 -10.68 9.84
CA ALA A 335 9.81 -10.73 9.61
C ALA A 335 10.24 -9.72 8.53
N SER A 336 9.50 -9.65 7.41
CA SER A 336 9.78 -8.73 6.31
C SER A 336 9.67 -7.27 6.77
N VAL A 337 8.54 -6.90 7.37
CA VAL A 337 8.29 -5.54 7.86
C VAL A 337 9.20 -5.20 9.06
N GLY A 338 9.39 -6.14 9.97
CA GLY A 338 10.21 -5.96 11.17
C GLY A 338 11.68 -5.70 10.85
N SER A 339 12.21 -6.42 9.85
CA SER A 339 13.61 -6.28 9.42
C SER A 339 13.94 -4.93 8.79
N GLY A 340 12.93 -4.15 8.40
CA GLY A 340 13.08 -2.86 7.73
C GLY A 340 12.95 -2.91 6.21
N ALA A 341 12.47 -4.02 5.65
CA ALA A 341 12.17 -4.11 4.22
C ALA A 341 11.12 -3.08 3.80
N ILE A 342 11.32 -2.48 2.63
CA ILE A 342 10.44 -1.44 2.10
C ILE A 342 9.37 -2.08 1.24
N GLY A 343 8.13 -1.97 1.69
CA GLY A 343 6.94 -2.35 0.95
C GLY A 343 5.70 -1.90 1.70
N GLY A 344 4.54 -2.12 1.08
CA GLY A 344 3.27 -1.90 1.73
C GLY A 344 2.81 -3.11 2.53
N VAL A 345 1.90 -2.87 3.48
CA VAL A 345 1.21 -3.92 4.25
C VAL A 345 -0.24 -4.06 3.81
N PHE A 346 -0.64 -3.39 2.72
CA PHE A 346 -2.02 -3.32 2.27
C PHE A 346 -2.47 -4.69 1.76
N THR A 347 -1.73 -5.29 0.82
CA THR A 347 -2.07 -6.62 0.30
C THR A 347 -1.90 -7.75 1.33
N PRO A 348 -0.86 -7.77 2.19
CA PRO A 348 -0.83 -8.70 3.31
C PRO A 348 -2.04 -8.60 4.26
N THR A 349 -2.58 -7.39 4.46
CA THR A 349 -3.82 -7.20 5.22
C THR A 349 -5.01 -7.84 4.49
N LEU A 350 -5.15 -7.60 3.18
CA LEU A 350 -6.18 -8.28 2.38
C LEU A 350 -6.06 -9.81 2.49
N PHE A 351 -4.84 -10.35 2.45
CA PHE A 351 -4.60 -11.78 2.63
C PHE A 351 -5.10 -12.29 3.98
N VAL A 352 -4.73 -11.62 5.07
CA VAL A 352 -5.17 -12.03 6.42
C VAL A 352 -6.70 -11.97 6.51
N GLY A 353 -7.32 -10.95 5.91
CA GLY A 353 -8.78 -10.80 5.85
C GLY A 353 -9.45 -11.93 5.06
N ALA A 354 -8.91 -12.27 3.89
CA ALA A 354 -9.39 -13.38 3.08
C ALA A 354 -9.33 -14.71 3.82
N ALA A 355 -8.19 -15.00 4.46
CA ALA A 355 -8.00 -16.25 5.18
C ALA A 355 -8.90 -16.33 6.43
N VAL A 356 -9.06 -15.23 7.17
CA VAL A 356 -10.00 -15.18 8.32
C VAL A 356 -11.44 -15.36 7.84
N GLY A 357 -11.82 -14.70 6.75
CA GLY A 357 -13.15 -14.85 6.14
C GLY A 357 -13.40 -16.28 5.64
N ALA A 358 -12.42 -16.91 4.98
CA ALA A 358 -12.51 -18.28 4.54
C ALA A 358 -12.66 -19.25 5.72
N LEU A 359 -11.86 -19.10 6.78
CA LEU A 359 -11.97 -19.92 7.99
C LEU A 359 -13.32 -19.74 8.69
N TYR A 360 -13.83 -18.52 8.75
CA TYR A 360 -15.15 -18.22 9.29
C TYR A 360 -16.25 -18.90 8.47
N GLY A 361 -16.22 -18.75 7.14
CA GLY A 361 -17.15 -19.40 6.22
C GLY A 361 -17.11 -20.92 6.34
N SER A 362 -15.93 -21.53 6.34
CA SER A 362 -15.78 -22.98 6.56
C SER A 362 -16.36 -23.44 7.90
N GLY A 363 -16.21 -22.63 8.95
CA GLY A 363 -16.82 -22.90 10.25
C GLY A 363 -18.35 -22.85 10.21
N LEU A 364 -18.92 -21.86 9.51
CA LEU A 364 -20.38 -21.77 9.33
C LEU A 364 -20.94 -22.95 8.55
N HIS A 365 -20.29 -23.34 7.45
CA HIS A 365 -20.68 -24.52 6.65
C HIS A 365 -20.58 -25.84 7.43
N ALA A 366 -19.77 -25.89 8.49
CA ALA A 366 -19.72 -27.04 9.39
C ALA A 366 -20.85 -27.03 10.45
N LEU A 367 -21.42 -25.86 10.74
CA LEU A 367 -22.45 -25.68 11.78
C LEU A 367 -23.88 -25.66 11.22
N PHE A 368 -24.07 -25.20 9.99
CA PHE A 368 -25.37 -25.06 9.34
C PHE A 368 -25.51 -26.03 8.15
N PRO A 369 -26.74 -26.44 7.78
CA PRO A 369 -26.99 -27.30 6.64
C PRO A 369 -26.52 -26.69 5.31
N ALA A 370 -26.12 -27.55 4.38
CA ALA A 370 -25.76 -27.13 3.03
C ALA A 370 -26.98 -26.56 2.28
N GLY A 371 -26.83 -25.36 1.70
CA GLY A 371 -27.86 -24.71 0.88
C GLY A 371 -28.40 -23.38 1.42
N ASP A 372 -28.21 -23.08 2.70
CA ASP A 372 -28.69 -21.84 3.34
C ASP A 372 -27.62 -20.73 3.45
N LEU A 373 -26.38 -21.04 3.07
CA LEU A 373 -25.21 -20.17 3.22
C LEU A 373 -24.55 -19.90 1.87
N SER A 374 -24.09 -18.67 1.68
CA SER A 374 -23.18 -18.25 0.61
C SER A 374 -21.91 -19.09 0.61
N ALA A 375 -21.26 -19.16 -0.56
CA ALA A 375 -19.98 -19.84 -0.72
C ALA A 375 -18.90 -19.30 0.24
N VAL A 376 -17.93 -20.14 0.61
CA VAL A 376 -16.80 -19.73 1.47
C VAL A 376 -16.01 -18.56 0.86
N SER A 377 -15.92 -18.49 -0.47
CA SER A 377 -15.31 -17.38 -1.22
C SER A 377 -16.00 -16.03 -0.94
N SER A 378 -17.31 -16.01 -0.74
CA SER A 378 -18.09 -14.82 -0.35
C SER A 378 -17.61 -14.25 0.99
N TYR A 379 -17.47 -15.11 2.00
CA TYR A 379 -16.94 -14.74 3.30
C TYR A 379 -15.48 -14.29 3.21
N ALA A 380 -14.66 -14.91 2.36
CA ALA A 380 -13.29 -14.49 2.13
C ALA A 380 -13.21 -13.07 1.55
N VAL A 381 -13.98 -12.74 0.52
CA VAL A 381 -14.01 -11.39 -0.08
C VAL A 381 -14.49 -10.35 0.93
N VAL A 382 -15.56 -10.62 1.68
CA VAL A 382 -16.04 -9.71 2.71
C VAL A 382 -15.00 -9.54 3.82
N GLY A 383 -14.33 -10.62 4.21
CA GLY A 383 -13.26 -10.63 5.20
C GLY A 383 -12.06 -9.76 4.79
N MET A 384 -11.71 -9.76 3.50
CA MET A 384 -10.67 -8.86 2.96
C MET A 384 -10.98 -7.40 3.25
N GLY A 385 -12.20 -6.96 2.92
CA GLY A 385 -12.63 -5.58 3.15
C GLY A 385 -12.77 -5.25 4.62
N ALA A 386 -13.36 -6.15 5.40
CA ALA A 386 -13.58 -5.96 6.83
C ALA A 386 -12.25 -5.75 7.58
N LEU A 387 -11.24 -6.58 7.31
CA LEU A 387 -9.92 -6.42 7.92
C LEU A 387 -9.19 -5.18 7.40
N LEU A 388 -9.35 -4.85 6.12
CA LEU A 388 -8.78 -3.63 5.56
C LEU A 388 -9.37 -2.38 6.23
N ALA A 389 -10.69 -2.31 6.40
CA ALA A 389 -11.38 -1.22 7.10
C ALA A 389 -10.93 -1.13 8.57
N ALA A 390 -10.85 -2.29 9.25
CA ALA A 390 -10.46 -2.41 10.64
C ALA A 390 -8.98 -2.04 10.91
N THR A 391 -8.09 -2.15 9.93
CA THR A 391 -6.66 -1.79 10.09
C THR A 391 -6.34 -0.38 9.62
N THR A 392 -7.02 0.09 8.57
CA THR A 392 -6.75 1.40 7.94
C THR A 392 -7.57 2.54 8.55
N TYR A 393 -8.70 2.23 9.18
CA TYR A 393 -9.71 3.19 9.62
C TYR A 393 -10.30 4.02 8.48
N ALA A 394 -10.41 3.38 7.31
CA ALA A 394 -11.02 3.96 6.12
C ALA A 394 -12.05 2.98 5.54
N PRO A 395 -13.25 2.89 6.16
CA PRO A 395 -14.28 1.96 5.72
C PRO A 395 -14.75 2.25 4.28
N LEU A 396 -14.95 3.51 3.88
CA LEU A 396 -15.46 3.83 2.54
C LEU A 396 -14.47 3.42 1.45
N MET A 397 -13.19 3.76 1.64
CA MET A 397 -12.10 3.31 0.78
C MET A 397 -12.06 1.78 0.71
N SER A 398 -12.17 1.09 1.85
CA SER A 398 -12.07 -0.38 1.89
C SER A 398 -13.22 -1.06 1.15
N ILE A 399 -14.45 -0.55 1.32
CA ILE A 399 -15.64 -1.05 0.60
C ILE A 399 -15.43 -0.90 -0.91
N LEU A 400 -15.07 0.30 -1.37
CA LEU A 400 -14.90 0.55 -2.80
C LEU A 400 -13.66 -0.14 -3.37
N MET A 401 -12.62 -0.34 -2.57
CA MET A 401 -11.42 -1.08 -2.99
C MET A 401 -11.77 -2.52 -3.32
N ILE A 402 -12.49 -3.23 -2.43
CA ILE A 402 -12.89 -4.60 -2.70
C ILE A 402 -13.85 -4.66 -3.89
N PHE A 403 -14.83 -3.76 -3.95
CA PHE A 403 -15.74 -3.68 -5.09
C PHE A 403 -14.99 -3.49 -6.43
N GLU A 404 -14.06 -2.54 -6.54
CA GLU A 404 -13.32 -2.32 -7.79
C GLU A 404 -12.34 -3.45 -8.10
N MET A 405 -11.79 -4.11 -7.09
CA MET A 405 -10.89 -5.25 -7.28
C MET A 405 -11.61 -6.54 -7.70
N THR A 406 -12.89 -6.73 -7.33
CA THR A 406 -13.68 -7.92 -7.70
C THR A 406 -14.72 -7.67 -8.79
N LEU A 407 -15.12 -6.42 -9.00
CA LEU A 407 -16.22 -5.98 -9.88
C LEU A 407 -17.58 -6.65 -9.58
N SER A 408 -17.78 -7.19 -8.38
CA SER A 408 -19.06 -7.78 -7.96
C SER A 408 -19.83 -6.81 -7.07
N TYR A 409 -20.94 -6.31 -7.61
CA TYR A 409 -21.86 -5.43 -6.88
C TYR A 409 -22.62 -6.18 -5.77
N GLU A 410 -22.87 -7.46 -5.95
CA GLU A 410 -23.71 -8.29 -5.06
C GLU A 410 -23.10 -8.42 -3.66
N VAL A 411 -21.77 -8.35 -3.56
CA VAL A 411 -21.03 -8.39 -2.29
C VAL A 411 -21.15 -7.08 -1.50
N MET A 412 -21.60 -5.98 -2.12
CA MET A 412 -21.44 -4.64 -1.55
C MET A 412 -22.24 -4.44 -0.25
N LEU A 413 -23.47 -4.95 -0.16
CA LEU A 413 -24.29 -4.85 1.06
C LEU A 413 -23.62 -5.57 2.26
N PRO A 414 -23.29 -6.88 2.17
CA PRO A 414 -22.48 -7.59 3.17
C PRO A 414 -21.18 -6.87 3.56
N LEU A 415 -20.47 -6.37 2.54
CA LEU A 415 -19.18 -5.70 2.70
C LEU A 415 -19.31 -4.40 3.50
N MET A 416 -20.32 -3.58 3.22
CA MET A 416 -20.56 -2.35 3.98
C MET A 416 -20.76 -2.63 5.46
N LEU A 417 -21.60 -3.62 5.78
CA LEU A 417 -21.90 -4.00 7.16
C LEU A 417 -20.65 -4.52 7.89
N ALA A 418 -19.92 -5.45 7.28
CA ALA A 418 -18.72 -6.04 7.87
C ALA A 418 -17.57 -5.03 8.03
N CYS A 419 -17.38 -4.13 7.05
CA CYS A 419 -16.38 -3.07 7.10
C CYS A 419 -16.64 -2.07 8.23
N ILE A 420 -17.88 -1.58 8.36
CA ILE A 420 -18.25 -0.60 9.39
C ILE A 420 -18.13 -1.23 10.78
N THR A 421 -18.65 -2.44 10.97
CA THR A 421 -18.55 -3.13 12.26
C THR A 421 -17.11 -3.44 12.64
N GLY A 422 -16.32 -3.98 11.71
CA GLY A 422 -14.89 -4.23 11.94
C GLY A 422 -14.11 -2.97 12.29
N PHE A 423 -14.37 -1.86 11.59
CA PHE A 423 -13.81 -0.55 11.89
C PHE A 423 -14.13 -0.10 13.33
N VAL A 424 -15.42 -0.08 13.69
CA VAL A 424 -15.87 0.39 15.01
C VAL A 424 -15.26 -0.44 16.14
N ILE A 425 -15.23 -1.78 16.00
CA ILE A 425 -14.65 -2.66 17.01
C ILE A 425 -13.15 -2.47 17.12
N ALA A 426 -12.44 -2.39 15.98
CA ALA A 426 -10.98 -2.21 15.99
C ALA A 426 -10.56 -0.89 16.64
N GLN A 427 -11.29 0.21 16.38
CA GLN A 427 -11.02 1.52 16.95
C GLN A 427 -11.20 1.54 18.48
N ARG A 428 -12.11 0.71 19.02
CA ARG A 428 -12.29 0.55 20.48
C ARG A 428 -11.13 -0.21 21.14
N ILE A 429 -10.55 -1.19 20.44
CA ILE A 429 -9.49 -2.05 20.98
C ILE A 429 -8.09 -1.41 20.83
N ARG A 430 -7.89 -0.67 19.74
CA ARG A 430 -6.64 0.03 19.42
C ARG A 430 -7.00 1.42 18.88
N PRO A 431 -6.44 2.52 19.42
CA PRO A 431 -6.74 3.86 18.91
C PRO A 431 -6.02 4.22 17.60
N ASP A 432 -4.88 3.58 17.33
CA ASP A 432 -3.99 3.92 16.21
C ASP A 432 -4.18 2.98 15.02
N SER A 433 -4.46 3.55 13.84
CA SER A 433 -4.48 2.82 12.57
C SER A 433 -3.08 2.39 12.13
N VAL A 434 -3.01 1.55 11.09
CA VAL A 434 -1.74 1.12 10.49
C VAL A 434 -0.88 2.28 9.97
N TYR A 435 -1.51 3.35 9.49
CA TYR A 435 -0.84 4.54 8.95
C TYR A 435 -0.64 5.65 9.99
N ALA A 436 -1.15 5.47 11.22
CA ALA A 436 -1.05 6.47 12.27
C ALA A 436 0.40 6.91 12.49
N LYS A 437 1.40 6.01 12.50
CA LYS A 437 2.82 6.39 12.68
C LYS A 437 3.37 7.25 11.55
N SER A 438 3.04 6.96 10.29
CA SER A 438 3.40 7.80 9.14
C SER A 438 2.76 9.19 9.22
N LEU A 439 1.62 9.29 9.92
CA LEU A 439 0.91 10.55 10.17
C LEU A 439 1.32 11.22 11.51
N ALA A 440 1.83 10.47 12.50
CA ALA A 440 2.02 10.87 13.90
C ALA A 440 3.47 11.18 14.31
N SER A 441 4.50 10.68 13.61
CA SER A 441 5.91 11.17 13.77
C SER A 441 6.01 12.70 13.70
N ASN A 442 4.96 13.29 13.16
CA ASN A 442 4.78 14.68 12.85
C ASN A 442 4.00 15.52 13.86
N ARG A 443 3.22 14.90 14.76
CA ARG A 443 2.62 15.66 15.86
C ARG A 443 3.71 16.11 16.83
N ILE A 444 4.63 15.20 17.13
CA ILE A 444 5.81 15.46 17.96
C ILE A 444 6.77 16.46 17.27
N ALA A 445 7.01 16.33 15.96
CA ALA A 445 7.81 17.31 15.21
C ALA A 445 7.15 18.71 15.15
N ARG A 446 5.82 18.79 15.02
CA ARG A 446 5.06 20.05 15.08
C ARG A 446 5.05 20.66 16.47
N GLU A 447 4.90 19.87 17.53
CA GLU A 447 4.97 20.31 18.92
C GLU A 447 6.39 20.80 19.25
N ALA A 448 7.44 20.11 18.78
CA ALA A 448 8.83 20.55 18.91
C ALA A 448 9.14 21.84 18.12
N LEU A 449 8.58 22.01 16.91
CA LEU A 449 8.71 23.26 16.14
C LEU A 449 7.93 24.43 16.76
N ARG A 450 6.80 24.15 17.46
CA ARG A 450 6.04 25.16 18.22
C ARG A 450 6.70 25.53 19.54
N ALA A 451 7.44 24.60 20.15
CA ALA A 451 8.18 24.80 21.40
C ALA A 451 9.57 25.45 21.19
N ALA A 452 10.05 25.55 19.94
CA ALA A 452 11.31 26.21 19.63
C ALA A 452 11.16 27.75 19.75
N PRO A 453 11.98 28.44 20.57
CA PRO A 453 11.96 29.89 20.63
C PRO A 453 12.32 30.47 19.25
N LEU A 454 11.57 31.49 18.81
CA LEU A 454 11.85 32.21 17.57
C LEU A 454 13.30 32.71 17.57
N PRO A 455 14.07 32.53 16.48
CA PRO A 455 15.43 33.08 16.41
C PRO A 455 15.35 34.61 16.57
N ALA A 456 16.03 35.10 17.61
CA ALA A 456 16.03 36.49 18.08
C ALA A 456 16.86 37.42 17.17
N ASP A 457 16.69 37.34 15.85
CA ASP A 457 17.55 38.07 14.91
C ASP A 457 16.80 38.95 13.90
N LYS A 458 15.54 39.33 14.20
CA LYS A 458 14.83 40.42 13.52
C LYS A 458 13.91 41.22 14.45
N ILE A 459 14.42 41.62 15.61
CA ILE A 459 13.88 42.75 16.37
C ILE A 459 15.07 43.65 16.70
N LYS A 460 15.59 44.32 15.68
CA LYS A 460 16.46 45.48 15.73
C LYS A 460 16.63 45.92 14.28
N ASP A 461 15.70 46.75 13.83
CA ASP A 461 15.96 47.95 13.03
C ASP A 461 14.62 48.46 12.45
N ALA A 462 14.25 49.66 12.93
CA ALA A 462 13.17 50.58 12.52
C ALA A 462 11.71 50.16 12.79
#